data_AF-A0A817Z5X3-F1
#
_entry.id   AF-A0A817Z5X3-F1
#
_cell.length_a   1.000
_cell.length_b   1.000
_cell.length_c   1.000
_cell.angle_alpha   90.00
_cell.angle_beta   90.00
_cell.angle_gamma   90.00
#
_symmetry.space_group_name_H-M   'P 1'
#
loop_
_entity.id
_entity.type
_entity.pdbx_description
1 polymer ?
#
loop_
_entity_poly.entity_id
_entity_poly.type
_entity_poly.pdbx_seq_one_letter_code
_entity_poly.pdbx_strand_id
1 'polypeptide(L)'
;MAGEHGDNYCYQLVHYIRRFQGMESLEALSPPKTIIINQDFAQCHGVAPFYLDDLFDIPSRSHPRYGNQGGQFTDTTERNHLAVMQVARDTKFVYFYARAREPWVKGNVFNWILLNIDNSYEAGWRRF
;
A
#
# COMPACT_ATOMS: atom_id res chain seq x y z
N MET A 1 -22.29 24.79 2.65
CA MET A 1 -20.88 24.94 2.26
C MET A 1 -20.55 23.76 1.38
N ALA A 2 -20.30 23.99 0.10
CA ALA A 2 -19.86 22.95 -0.84
C ALA A 2 -18.45 22.50 -0.42
N GLY A 3 -18.15 21.21 -0.49
CA GLY A 3 -16.89 20.60 0.00
C GLY A 3 -15.65 20.97 -0.83
N GLU A 4 -15.33 22.26 -0.91
CA GLU A 4 -14.29 22.84 -1.78
C GLU A 4 -12.85 22.54 -1.34
N HIS A 5 -12.64 21.82 -0.24
CA HIS A 5 -11.30 21.52 0.27
C HIS A 5 -10.79 20.11 -0.01
N GLY A 6 -11.62 19.19 -0.52
CA GLY A 6 -11.21 17.80 -0.80
C GLY A 6 -10.41 17.14 0.33
N ASP A 7 -9.61 16.14 0.02
CA ASP A 7 -8.70 15.50 0.97
C ASP A 7 -7.48 16.39 1.30
N ASN A 8 -7.33 17.58 0.69
CA ASN A 8 -6.20 18.48 0.93
C ASN A 8 -6.09 18.89 2.40
N TYR A 9 -7.21 19.09 3.08
CA TYR A 9 -7.21 19.36 4.52
C TYR A 9 -6.62 18.19 5.32
N CYS A 10 -6.98 16.95 4.97
CA CYS A 10 -6.44 15.74 5.59
C CYS A 10 -4.94 15.59 5.31
N TYR A 11 -4.49 15.83 4.07
CA TYR A 11 -3.07 15.79 3.71
C TYR A 11 -2.26 16.86 4.44
N GLN A 12 -2.79 18.08 4.58
CA GLN A 12 -2.14 19.15 5.32
C GLN A 12 -2.06 18.83 6.83
N LEU A 13 -3.12 18.27 7.41
CA LEU A 13 -3.12 17.79 8.79
C LEU A 13 -2.06 16.71 9.01
N VAL A 14 -2.02 15.70 8.15
CA VAL A 14 -1.01 14.64 8.20
C VAL A 14 0.40 15.23 8.05
N HIS A 15 0.63 16.17 7.13
CA HIS A 15 1.91 16.84 6.96
C HIS A 15 2.36 17.54 8.25
N TYR A 16 1.48 18.29 8.90
CA TYR A 16 1.81 18.98 10.15
C TYR A 16 2.00 18.03 11.33
N ILE A 17 1.21 16.95 11.44
CA ILE A 17 1.43 15.90 12.45
C ILE A 17 2.81 15.28 12.25
N ARG A 18 3.17 14.89 11.01
CA ARG A 18 4.50 14.33 10.70
C ARG A 18 5.62 15.30 11.07
N ARG A 19 5.46 16.59 10.75
CA ARG A 19 6.46 17.64 11.00
C ARG A 19 6.66 17.95 12.48
N PHE A 20 5.60 17.95 13.29
CA PHE A 20 5.65 18.48 14.66
C PHE A 20 5.51 17.42 15.77
N GLN A 21 4.93 16.25 15.49
CA GLN A 21 4.75 15.18 16.49
C GLN A 21 5.81 14.05 16.39
N GLY A 22 6.90 14.27 15.65
CA GLY A 22 8.09 13.44 15.74
C GLY A 22 8.06 12.13 14.93
N MET A 23 7.46 12.13 13.73
CA MET A 23 7.61 10.99 12.82
C MET A 23 8.98 11.00 12.16
N GLU A 24 9.59 9.83 12.01
CA GLU A 24 10.86 9.68 11.30
C GLU A 24 10.74 10.17 9.85
N SER A 25 11.84 10.72 9.34
CA SER A 25 11.95 11.09 7.93
C SER A 25 11.78 9.84 7.06
N LEU A 26 11.11 10.00 5.92
CA LEU A 26 11.03 8.92 4.94
C LEU A 26 12.44 8.50 4.51
N GLU A 27 12.67 7.19 4.47
CA GLU A 27 13.92 6.62 4.01
C GLU A 27 14.18 7.03 2.55
N ALA A 28 15.44 7.35 2.25
CA ALA A 28 15.85 7.79 0.92
C ALA A 28 15.69 6.64 -0.09
N LEU A 29 15.33 7.01 -1.33
CA LEU A 29 15.24 6.04 -2.43
C LEU A 29 16.62 5.42 -2.72
N SER A 30 16.67 4.11 -2.90
CA SER A 30 17.89 3.45 -3.37
C SER A 30 18.25 3.86 -4.81
N PRO A 31 19.52 3.72 -5.22
CA PRO A 31 19.93 3.88 -6.61
C PRO A 31 19.12 2.99 -7.59
N PRO A 32 19.10 3.33 -8.90
CA PRO A 32 18.45 2.47 -9.90
C PRO A 32 19.04 1.06 -9.87
N LYS A 33 18.15 0.07 -10.00
CA LYS A 33 18.48 -1.35 -9.99
C LYS A 33 17.50 -2.11 -10.87
N THR A 34 18.02 -2.85 -11.84
CA THR A 34 17.25 -3.74 -12.70
C THR A 34 17.00 -5.06 -11.97
N ILE A 35 15.76 -5.52 -11.96
CA ILE A 35 15.35 -6.80 -11.37
C ILE A 35 14.96 -7.77 -12.47
N ILE A 36 15.49 -8.98 -12.44
CA ILE A 36 15.11 -10.05 -13.35
C ILE A 36 13.91 -10.79 -12.75
N ILE A 37 12.77 -10.75 -13.44
CA ILE A 37 11.52 -11.42 -13.02
C ILE A 37 11.70 -12.95 -13.09
N ASN A 38 11.03 -13.67 -12.20
CA ASN A 38 11.10 -15.14 -12.06
C ASN A 38 12.51 -15.66 -11.70
N GLN A 39 13.29 -14.85 -10.99
CA GLN A 39 14.58 -15.22 -10.41
C GLN A 39 14.57 -14.97 -8.90
N ASP A 40 15.71 -15.21 -8.25
CA ASP A 40 15.86 -15.07 -6.80
C ASP A 40 15.54 -13.64 -6.31
N PHE A 41 14.79 -13.55 -5.20
CA PHE A 41 14.43 -12.29 -4.55
C PHE A 41 15.59 -11.60 -3.83
N ALA A 42 16.74 -12.25 -3.65
CA ALA A 42 17.97 -11.63 -3.13
C ALA A 42 18.39 -10.40 -3.96
N GLN A 43 17.96 -10.30 -5.22
CA GLN A 43 18.09 -9.11 -6.04
C GLN A 43 17.45 -7.86 -5.40
N CYS A 44 16.44 -8.00 -4.55
CA CYS A 44 15.80 -6.89 -3.84
C CYS A 44 16.54 -6.46 -2.57
N HIS A 45 17.63 -7.13 -2.19
CA HIS A 45 18.48 -6.69 -1.08
C HIS A 45 19.06 -5.30 -1.37
N GLY A 46 18.96 -4.41 -0.38
CA GLY A 46 19.41 -3.02 -0.48
C GLY A 46 18.51 -2.10 -1.31
N VAL A 47 17.33 -2.57 -1.77
CA VAL A 47 16.31 -1.69 -2.37
C VAL A 47 15.58 -0.96 -1.25
N ALA A 48 15.56 0.35 -1.31
CA ALA A 48 14.94 1.23 -0.32
C ALA A 48 13.96 2.20 -1.00
N PRO A 49 12.89 2.63 -0.31
CA PRO A 49 12.58 2.34 1.09
C PRO A 49 11.85 1.00 1.28
N PHE A 50 11.83 0.53 2.53
CA PHE A 50 10.95 -0.56 2.95
C PHE A 50 9.57 -0.01 3.34
N TYR A 51 8.55 -0.30 2.54
CA TYR A 51 7.17 0.00 2.90
C TYR A 51 6.61 -1.16 3.71
N LEU A 52 6.49 -0.97 5.01
CA LEU A 52 5.97 -1.96 5.94
C LEU A 52 4.45 -1.80 6.09
N ASP A 53 3.77 -2.92 6.24
CA ASP A 53 2.36 -2.97 6.61
C ASP A 53 2.23 -3.37 8.09
N ASP A 54 1.12 -2.98 8.71
CA ASP A 54 0.85 -3.37 10.09
C ASP A 54 0.57 -4.88 10.15
N LEU A 55 1.39 -5.60 10.90
CA LEU A 55 1.24 -7.04 11.04
C LEU A 55 0.08 -7.39 11.99
N PHE A 56 -0.47 -8.59 11.81
CA PHE A 56 -1.60 -9.17 12.55
C PHE A 56 -2.98 -8.45 12.42
N ASP A 57 -3.17 -7.56 11.44
CA ASP A 57 -4.39 -6.77 11.19
C ASP A 57 -5.43 -7.38 10.20
N ILE A 58 -5.27 -8.65 9.79
CA ILE A 58 -6.23 -9.35 8.89
C ILE A 58 -7.11 -10.42 9.56
N PRO A 59 -7.58 -10.25 10.82
CA PRO A 59 -8.39 -11.28 11.46
C PRO A 59 -9.68 -11.51 10.67
N SER A 60 -10.19 -12.75 10.75
CA SER A 60 -11.54 -13.07 10.30
C SER A 60 -12.55 -12.08 10.89
N ARG A 61 -13.40 -11.51 10.03
CA ARG A 61 -14.36 -10.48 10.43
C ARG A 61 -15.70 -11.14 10.68
N SER A 62 -16.23 -11.00 11.89
CA SER A 62 -17.61 -11.37 12.22
C SER A 62 -18.25 -10.27 13.02
N HIS A 63 -19.19 -9.54 12.42
CA HIS A 63 -19.88 -8.45 13.10
C HIS A 63 -21.35 -8.38 12.65
N PRO A 64 -22.27 -7.96 13.55
CA PRO A 64 -23.63 -7.62 13.16
C PRO A 64 -23.59 -6.48 12.12
N ARG A 65 -24.36 -6.62 11.04
CA ARG A 65 -24.47 -5.53 10.08
C ARG A 65 -25.19 -4.33 10.69
N TYR A 66 -24.98 -3.15 10.12
CA TYR A 66 -25.59 -1.92 10.60
C TYR A 66 -27.14 -1.98 10.52
N GLY A 67 -27.79 -1.68 11.65
CA GLY A 67 -29.25 -1.61 11.77
C GLY A 67 -29.95 -2.96 11.95
N ASN A 68 -31.28 -2.91 12.13
CA ASN A 68 -32.11 -4.09 12.46
C ASN A 68 -32.41 -5.02 11.26
N GLN A 69 -31.78 -4.83 10.10
CA GLN A 69 -32.19 -5.49 8.85
C GLN A 69 -31.10 -6.35 8.16
N GLY A 70 -29.88 -6.43 8.69
CA GLY A 70 -28.76 -6.93 7.90
C GLY A 70 -28.23 -8.35 8.19
N GLY A 71 -28.64 -9.01 9.27
CA GLY A 71 -28.03 -10.28 9.70
C GLY A 71 -26.54 -10.14 10.09
N GLN A 72 -25.81 -11.25 10.09
CA GLN A 72 -24.38 -11.29 10.43
C GLN A 72 -23.52 -11.09 9.16
N PHE A 73 -22.53 -10.21 9.23
CA PHE A 73 -21.42 -10.22 8.27
C PHE A 73 -20.33 -11.17 8.77
N THR A 74 -19.94 -12.12 7.94
CA THR A 74 -18.82 -13.03 8.19
C THR A 74 -17.90 -13.04 6.97
N ASP A 75 -16.62 -12.75 7.17
CA ASP A 75 -15.55 -12.87 6.18
C ASP A 75 -14.38 -13.66 6.79
N THR A 76 -14.18 -14.87 6.29
CA THR A 76 -13.10 -15.79 6.66
C THR A 76 -12.15 -16.04 5.50
N THR A 77 -12.11 -15.12 4.52
CA THR A 77 -11.29 -15.31 3.31
C THR A 77 -9.78 -15.23 3.59
N GLU A 78 -9.39 -14.73 4.77
CA GLU A 78 -8.02 -14.70 5.29
C GLU A 78 -7.01 -14.33 4.18
N ARG A 79 -7.22 -13.13 3.62
CA ARG A 79 -6.41 -12.59 2.51
C ARG A 79 -4.93 -12.60 2.87
N ASN A 80 -4.06 -12.56 1.86
CA ASN A 80 -2.61 -12.54 2.10
C ASN A 80 -2.24 -11.32 2.93
N HIS A 81 -1.62 -11.56 4.09
CA HIS A 81 -1.09 -10.49 4.93
C HIS A 81 0.17 -9.93 4.31
N LEU A 82 0.09 -8.80 3.61
CA LEU A 82 1.31 -8.15 3.12
C LEU A 82 2.12 -7.68 4.32
N ALA A 83 3.44 -7.89 4.26
CA ALA A 83 4.35 -7.52 5.35
C ALA A 83 5.32 -6.43 4.90
N VAL A 84 5.80 -6.54 3.66
CA VAL A 84 6.74 -5.59 3.11
C VAL A 84 6.58 -5.44 1.61
N MET A 85 6.71 -4.20 1.16
CA MET A 85 6.82 -3.83 -0.24
C MET A 85 8.10 -3.04 -0.48
N GLN A 86 8.73 -3.28 -1.62
CA GLN A 86 9.88 -2.53 -2.11
C GLN A 86 9.67 -2.22 -3.59
N VAL A 87 10.17 -1.07 -4.02
CA VAL A 87 10.07 -0.63 -5.41
C VAL A 87 11.45 -0.34 -5.95
N ALA A 88 11.87 -1.08 -6.97
CA ALA A 88 13.08 -0.80 -7.73
C ALA A 88 12.72 -0.21 -9.09
N ARG A 89 13.68 0.41 -9.75
CA ARG A 89 13.49 1.02 -11.06
C ARG A 89 14.79 1.02 -11.85
N ASP A 90 14.66 1.00 -13.16
CA ASP A 90 15.73 1.36 -14.08
C ASP A 90 15.24 2.42 -15.09
N THR A 91 15.89 2.53 -16.25
CA THR A 91 15.52 3.50 -17.28
C THR A 91 14.25 3.14 -18.05
N LYS A 92 13.74 1.91 -17.88
CA LYS A 92 12.64 1.37 -18.69
C LYS A 92 11.51 0.76 -17.86
N PHE A 93 11.81 0.21 -16.69
CA PHE A 93 10.85 -0.53 -15.88
C PHE A 93 10.83 -0.07 -14.43
N VAL A 94 9.67 -0.26 -13.81
CA VAL A 94 9.46 -0.21 -12.37
C VAL A 94 9.13 -1.62 -11.90
N TYR A 95 9.83 -2.07 -10.86
CA TYR A 95 9.75 -3.42 -10.34
C TYR A 95 9.15 -3.40 -8.94
N PHE A 96 8.13 -4.22 -8.73
CA PHE A 96 7.44 -4.34 -7.44
C PHE A 96 7.81 -5.66 -6.78
N TYR A 97 8.31 -5.58 -5.56
CA TYR A 97 8.46 -6.71 -4.67
C TYR A 97 7.42 -6.57 -3.56
N ALA A 98 6.65 -7.64 -3.35
CA ALA A 98 5.70 -7.74 -2.25
C ALA A 98 5.88 -9.10 -1.58
N ARG A 99 6.05 -9.09 -0.26
CA ARG A 99 6.14 -10.31 0.54
C ARG A 99 5.00 -10.31 1.54
N ALA A 100 4.29 -11.43 1.55
CA ALA A 100 3.32 -11.73 2.59
C ALA A 100 4.02 -12.33 3.82
N ARG A 101 3.40 -12.17 4.99
CA ARG A 101 3.86 -12.78 6.25
C ARG A 101 3.77 -14.31 6.18
N GLU A 102 2.66 -14.82 5.67
CA GLU A 102 2.40 -16.24 5.48
C GLU A 102 2.54 -16.63 4.00
N PRO A 103 2.71 -17.94 3.67
CA PRO A 103 2.71 -18.40 2.28
C PRO A 103 1.45 -17.95 1.54
N TRP A 104 1.62 -17.54 0.29
CA TRP A 104 0.53 -17.06 -0.54
C TRP A 104 -0.56 -18.13 -0.69
N VAL A 105 -1.80 -17.78 -0.30
CA VAL A 105 -2.94 -18.69 -0.44
C VAL A 105 -3.34 -18.78 -1.91
N LYS A 106 -3.29 -20.01 -2.46
CA LYS A 106 -3.64 -20.30 -3.84
C LYS A 106 -5.16 -20.12 -4.03
N GLY A 107 -5.56 -19.33 -5.03
CA GLY A 107 -6.98 -19.10 -5.35
C GLY A 107 -7.50 -17.69 -5.07
N ASN A 108 -6.66 -16.81 -4.50
CA ASN A 108 -6.99 -15.39 -4.42
C ASN A 108 -6.63 -14.71 -5.76
N VAL A 109 -7.64 -14.28 -6.52
CA VAL A 109 -7.49 -14.04 -7.97
C VAL A 109 -7.05 -12.62 -8.31
N PHE A 110 -6.98 -11.66 -7.38
CA PHE A 110 -6.68 -10.28 -7.76
C PHE A 110 -5.86 -9.52 -6.72
N ASN A 111 -4.63 -9.18 -7.11
CA ASN A 111 -3.90 -8.03 -6.57
C ASN A 111 -3.97 -6.93 -7.63
N TRP A 112 -4.47 -5.75 -7.28
CA TRP A 112 -4.40 -4.57 -8.14
C TRP A 112 -3.26 -3.69 -7.68
N ILE A 113 -2.34 -3.40 -8.60
CA ILE A 113 -1.37 -2.33 -8.43
C ILE A 113 -1.89 -1.14 -9.21
N LEU A 114 -2.06 -0.04 -8.49
CA LEU A 114 -2.62 1.17 -9.03
C LEU A 114 -1.49 2.19 -9.19
N LEU A 115 -1.15 2.47 -10.44
CA LEU A 115 -0.03 3.34 -10.78
C LEU A 115 -0.55 4.64 -11.38
N ASN A 116 -0.19 5.75 -10.75
CA ASN A 116 -0.29 7.04 -11.41
C ASN A 116 1.05 7.35 -12.09
N ILE A 117 1.08 7.23 -13.42
CA ILE A 117 2.30 7.38 -14.24
C ILE A 117 2.27 8.60 -15.14
N ASP A 118 1.13 9.28 -15.28
CA ASP A 118 0.98 10.40 -16.21
C ASP A 118 1.47 11.73 -15.63
N ASN A 119 1.77 11.75 -14.32
CA ASN A 119 2.18 12.93 -13.56
C ASN A 119 1.26 14.14 -13.81
N SER A 120 -0.01 13.87 -14.11
CA SER A 120 -1.03 14.86 -14.42
C SER A 120 -1.80 15.21 -13.17
N TYR A 121 -2.01 16.52 -12.95
CA TYR A 121 -2.91 16.99 -11.91
C TYR A 121 -4.37 16.55 -12.17
N GLU A 122 -4.77 16.49 -13.44
CA GLU A 122 -6.15 16.20 -13.84
C GLU A 122 -6.57 14.75 -13.59
N ALA A 123 -5.61 13.82 -13.63
CA ALA A 123 -5.82 12.37 -13.53
C ALA A 123 -5.26 11.77 -12.23
N GLY A 124 -4.64 12.59 -11.38
CA GLY A 124 -4.00 12.14 -10.15
C GLY A 124 -4.92 12.05 -8.94
N TRP A 125 -4.53 11.21 -7.98
CA TRP A 125 -5.21 10.97 -6.70
C TRP A 125 -5.47 12.23 -5.85
N ARG A 126 -4.79 13.34 -6.13
CA ARG A 126 -4.89 14.61 -5.38
C ARG A 126 -6.15 15.43 -5.69
N ARG A 127 -7.00 14.97 -6.61
CA ARG A 127 -8.27 15.64 -6.94
C ARG A 127 -9.44 15.24 -6.03
N PHE A 128 -9.25 14.21 -5.20
CA PHE A 128 -10.19 13.84 -4.15
C PHE A 128 -9.93 14.65 -2.89
#